data_AF-A0A061LUN5-F1
#
_entry.id   AF-A0A061LUN5-F1
#
_cell.length_a   1.000
_cell.length_b   1.000
_cell.length_c   1.000
_cell.angle_alpha   90.00
_cell.angle_beta   90.00
_cell.angle_gamma   90.00
#
_symmetry.space_group_name_H-M   'P 1'
#
loop_
_entity.id
_entity.type
_entity.pdbx_description
1 polymer ?
#
loop_
_entity_poly.entity_id
_entity_poly.type
_entity_poly.pdbx_seq_one_letter_code
_entity_poly.pdbx_strand_id
1 'polypeptide(L)' 'MDTSYFERLPESIQKLVVDGLDAEVQAGLEKLDEAKKSGSLAVEQQTAIEGDIRRAAELRNRFAPA' A
#
# COMPACT_ATOMS: atom_id res chain seq x y z
N MET A 1 -4.12 9.17 15.45
CA MET A 1 -4.49 9.84 14.20
C MET A 1 -5.90 9.43 13.85
N ASP A 2 -6.80 10.39 13.87
CA ASP A 2 -8.23 10.25 13.67
C ASP A 2 -8.55 10.07 12.17
N THR A 3 -9.23 9.00 11.81
CA THR A 3 -9.75 8.75 10.45
C THR A 3 -11.04 9.52 10.18
N SER A 4 -11.53 10.29 11.15
CA SER A 4 -12.80 11.02 11.08
C SER A 4 -12.89 12.01 9.92
N TYR A 5 -11.76 12.49 9.39
CA TYR A 5 -11.73 13.31 8.18
C TYR A 5 -11.95 12.49 6.91
N PHE A 6 -11.47 11.25 6.89
CA PHE A 6 -11.65 10.32 5.79
C PHE A 6 -13.08 9.78 5.74
N GLU A 7 -13.67 9.45 6.89
CA GLU A 7 -15.05 8.98 7.01
C GLU A 7 -16.09 10.04 6.61
N ARG A 8 -15.71 11.32 6.64
CA ARG A 8 -16.55 12.44 6.17
C ARG A 8 -16.53 12.64 4.66
N LEU A 9 -15.61 11.99 3.94
CA LEU A 9 -15.54 12.07 2.49
C LEU A 9 -16.68 11.23 1.87
N PRO A 10 -17.14 11.55 0.65
CA PRO A 10 -18.09 10.71 -0.07
C PRO A 10 -17.57 9.27 -0.20
N GLU A 11 -18.47 8.28 -0.12
CA GLU A 11 -18.11 6.85 -0.23
C GLU A 11 -17.30 6.55 -1.50
N SER A 12 -17.58 7.24 -2.61
CA SER A 12 -16.81 7.11 -3.85
C SER A 12 -15.34 7.52 -3.70
N ILE A 13 -15.06 8.56 -2.91
CA ILE A 13 -13.69 9.02 -2.62
C ILE A 13 -13.02 8.07 -1.63
N GLN A 14 -13.74 7.63 -0.60
CA GLN A 14 -13.21 6.64 0.35
C GLN A 14 -12.80 5.35 -0.39
N LYS A 15 -13.68 4.87 -1.27
CA LYS A 15 -13.42 3.70 -2.10
C LYS A 15 -12.26 3.92 -3.05
N LEU A 16 -12.15 5.08 -3.70
CA LEU A 16 -11.03 5.41 -4.58
C LEU A 16 -9.68 5.37 -3.83
N VAL A 17 -9.63 5.89 -2.61
CA VAL A 17 -8.40 5.87 -1.80
C VAL A 17 -8.05 4.46 -1.35
N VAL A 18 -9.04 3.68 -0.90
CA VAL A 18 -8.81 2.28 -0.52
C VAL A 18 -8.34 1.46 -1.72
N ASP A 19 -8.97 1.62 -2.88
CA ASP A 19 -8.62 0.95 -4.13
C ASP A 19 -7.22 1.35 -4.62
N GLY A 20 -6.87 2.64 -4.52
CA GLY A 20 -5.53 3.12 -4.82
C GLY A 20 -4.46 2.54 -3.89
N LEU A 21 -4.76 2.43 -2.59
CA LEU A 21 -3.85 1.80 -1.63
C LEU A 21 -3.69 0.30 -1.89
N ASP A 22 -4.77 -0.42 -2.23
CA ASP A 22 -4.71 -1.84 -2.63
C ASP A 22 -3.87 -2.01 -3.92
N ALA A 23 -4.05 -1.14 -4.91
CA ALA A 23 -3.26 -1.14 -6.14
C ALA A 23 -1.77 -0.85 -5.90
N GLU A 24 -1.44 0.10 -5.02
CA GLU A 24 -0.05 0.38 -4.62
C GLU A 24 0.60 -0.80 -3.89
N VAL A 25 -0.14 -1.47 -3.00
CA VAL A 25 0.31 -2.69 -2.33
C VAL A 25 0.60 -3.79 -3.35
N GLN A 26 -0.32 -4.03 -4.29
CA GLN A 26 -0.11 -5.05 -5.33
C GLN A 26 1.09 -4.71 -6.22
N ALA A 27 1.18 -3.48 -6.73
CA ALA A 27 2.29 -3.05 -7.56
C ALA A 27 3.65 -3.12 -6.83
N GLY A 28 3.66 -2.82 -5.52
CA GLY A 28 4.83 -2.99 -4.68
C GLY A 28 5.24 -4.45 -4.54
N LEU A 29 4.27 -5.34 -4.27
CA LEU A 29 4.50 -6.79 -4.17
C LEU A 29 5.02 -7.38 -5.48
N GLU A 30 4.45 -6.97 -6.62
CA GLU A 30 4.92 -7.39 -7.95
C GLU A 30 6.36 -6.94 -8.20
N LYS A 31 6.68 -5.67 -7.93
CA LYS A 31 8.06 -5.16 -8.05
C LYS A 31 9.03 -5.90 -7.14
N LEU A 32 8.61 -6.22 -5.92
CA LEU A 32 9.44 -6.99 -4.99
C LEU A 32 9.67 -8.42 -5.46
N ASP A 33 8.63 -9.07 -6.00
CA ASP A 33 8.71 -10.42 -6.55
C ASP A 33 9.61 -10.47 -7.80
N GLU A 34 9.44 -9.52 -8.72
CA GLU A 34 10.32 -9.36 -9.89
C GLU A 34 11.77 -9.07 -9.47
N ALA A 35 11.98 -8.21 -8.48
CA ALA A 35 13.30 -7.90 -7.95
C ALA A 35 13.98 -9.11 -7.30
N LYS A 36 13.24 -9.90 -6.53
CA LYS A 36 13.71 -11.15 -5.91
C LYS A 36 14.04 -12.20 -6.97
N LYS A 37 13.25 -12.30 -8.04
CA LYS A 37 13.48 -13.23 -9.16
C LYS A 37 14.65 -12.82 -10.04
N SER A 38 14.77 -11.54 -10.35
CA SER A 38 15.82 -11.00 -11.23
C SER A 38 17.16 -10.85 -10.50
N GLY A 39 17.16 -10.84 -9.16
CA GLY A 39 18.34 -10.56 -8.34
C GLY A 39 18.94 -9.17 -8.58
N SER A 40 18.18 -8.27 -9.24
CA SER A 40 18.69 -7.01 -9.77
C SER A 40 18.64 -5.85 -8.78
N LEU A 41 17.80 -5.95 -7.74
CA LEU A 41 17.71 -4.89 -6.73
C LEU A 41 18.56 -5.25 -5.50
N ALA A 42 19.29 -4.26 -5.00
CA ALA A 42 20.02 -4.36 -3.75
C ALA A 42 19.06 -4.66 -2.59
N VAL A 43 19.55 -5.35 -1.56
CA VAL A 43 18.76 -5.72 -0.36
C VAL A 43 18.10 -4.49 0.28
N GLU A 44 18.77 -3.34 0.24
CA GLU A 44 18.23 -2.06 0.73
C GLU A 44 17.00 -1.59 -0.07
N GLN A 45 16.99 -1.78 -1.39
CA GLN A 45 15.85 -1.43 -2.24
C GLN A 45 14.68 -2.40 -2.03
N GLN A 46 14.96 -3.70 -1.85
CA GLN A 46 13.93 -4.68 -1.50
C GLN A 46 13.30 -4.35 -0.14
N THR A 47 14.12 -3.97 0.84
CA THR A 47 13.66 -3.58 2.19
C THR A 47 12.84 -2.29 2.14
N ALA A 48 13.23 -1.31 1.31
CA ALA A 48 12.47 -0.08 1.10
C ALA A 48 11.07 -0.38 0.53
N ILE A 49 11.00 -1.22 -0.52
CA ILE A 49 9.73 -1.64 -1.14
C ILE A 49 8.86 -2.41 -0.12
N GLU A 50 9.43 -3.32 0.67
CA GLU A 50 8.72 -4.02 1.75
C GLU A 50 8.17 -3.05 2.81
N GLY A 51 8.92 -2.01 3.15
CA GLY A 51 8.48 -0.95 4.06
C GLY A 51 7.35 -0.11 3.50
N ASP A 52 7.38 0.20 2.20
CA ASP A 52 6.31 0.93 1.50
C ASP A 52 5.03 0.09 1.41
N ILE A 53 5.14 -1.19 1.03
CA ILE A 53 4.01 -2.13 1.03
C ILE A 53 3.36 -2.21 2.41
N ARG A 54 4.17 -2.37 3.47
CA ARG A 54 3.66 -2.47 4.84
C ARG A 54 2.94 -1.19 5.25
N ARG A 55 3.50 -0.01 4.93
CA ARG A 55 2.84 1.27 5.21
C ARG A 55 1.53 1.44 4.45
N ALA A 56 1.50 1.08 3.17
CA ALA A 56 0.28 1.17 2.35
C ALA A 56 -0.79 0.18 2.85
N ALA A 57 -0.41 -1.03 3.25
CA ALA A 57 -1.31 -2.01 3.85
C ALA A 57 -1.84 -1.56 5.22
N GLU A 58 -1.00 -0.95 6.05
CA GLU A 58 -1.41 -0.36 7.33
C GLU A 58 -2.39 0.81 7.13
N LEU A 59 -2.14 1.68 6.16
CA LEU A 59 -3.05 2.77 5.79
C LEU A 59 -4.39 2.21 5.30
N ARG A 60 -4.37 1.22 4.41
CA ARG A 60 -5.57 0.55 3.90
C ARG A 60 -6.40 -0.07 5.02
N ASN A 61 -5.77 -0.81 5.93
CA ASN A 61 -6.45 -1.42 7.08
C ASN A 61 -6.98 -0.37 8.08
N ARG A 62 -6.36 0.81 8.13
CA ARG A 62 -6.82 1.91 8.96
C ARG A 62 -8.03 2.63 8.36
N PHE A 63 -8.07 2.80 7.04
CA PHE A 63 -9.16 3.47 6.33
C PHE A 63 -10.36 2.58 6.04
N ALA A 64 -10.12 1.27 5.89
CA ALA A 64 -11.14 0.25 5.72
C ALA A 64 -10.75 -0.98 6.55
N PRO A 65 -10.97 -0.94 7.89
CA PRO A 65 -10.83 -2.12 8.71
C PRO A 65 -11.84 -3.17 8.25
N ALA A 66 -11.35 -4.37 7.92
CA ALA A 66 -12.17 -5.50 7.48
C ALA A 66 -13.13 -5.99 8.57
#